data_AF-T1RTW5-F1
#
_entry.id   AF-T1RTW5-F1
#
_cell.length_a   1.000
_cell.length_b   1.000
_cell.length_c   1.000
_cell.angle_alpha   90.00
_cell.angle_beta   90.00
_cell.angle_gamma   90.00
#
_symmetry.space_group_name_H-M   'P 1'
#
loop_
_entity.id
_entity.type
_entity.pdbx_description
1 polymer ?
#
loop_
_entity_poly.entity_id
_entity_poly.type
_entity_poly.pdbx_seq_one_letter_code
_entity_poly.pdbx_strand_id
1 'polypeptide(L)' 'IINWFKHQGTITVNEEGTEAAAMTHIGFMPLSTQTRFIVDRPFLFLIYEHRTGCVVFMGRVVNPSQS' A
#
# COMPACT_ATOMS: atom_id res chain seq x y z
N ILE A 1 -26.27 27.43 -10.59
CA ILE A 1 -26.36 26.65 -9.33
C ILE A 1 -25.82 25.26 -9.67
N ILE A 2 -24.76 24.81 -8.99
CA ILE A 2 -24.20 23.46 -9.20
C ILE A 2 -24.97 22.50 -8.29
N ASN A 3 -25.51 21.43 -8.86
CA ASN A 3 -26.42 20.52 -8.14
C ASN A 3 -25.76 19.19 -7.74
N TRP A 4 -24.69 18.76 -8.41
CA TRP A 4 -23.96 17.53 -8.04
C TRP A 4 -22.51 17.58 -8.52
N PHE A 5 -21.62 16.94 -7.73
CA PHE A 5 -20.22 16.71 -8.06
C PHE A 5 -19.87 15.29 -7.64
N LYS A 6 -19.45 14.45 -8.59
CA LYS A 6 -19.11 13.05 -8.35
C LYS A 6 -17.60 12.88 -8.49
N HIS A 7 -16.96 12.37 -7.44
CA HIS A 7 -15.57 11.93 -7.46
C HIS A 7 -15.56 10.42 -7.18
N GLN A 8 -15.05 9.64 -8.15
CA GLN A 8 -14.97 8.19 -8.07
C GLN A 8 -13.56 7.78 -8.51
N GLY A 9 -12.92 6.90 -7.74
CA GLY A 9 -11.62 6.34 -8.04
C GLY A 9 -11.56 4.87 -7.63
N THR A 10 -10.72 4.10 -8.31
CA THR A 10 -10.51 2.67 -8.05
C THR A 10 -9.01 2.44 -7.88
N ILE A 11 -8.63 1.63 -6.89
CA ILE A 11 -7.25 1.23 -6.63
C ILE A 11 -7.19 -0.30 -6.66
N THR A 12 -6.23 -0.85 -7.40
CA THR A 12 -5.93 -2.28 -7.42
C THR A 12 -4.54 -2.48 -6.81
N VAL A 13 -4.41 -3.39 -5.84
CA VAL A 13 -3.15 -3.71 -5.17
C VAL A 13 -2.81 -5.17 -5.43
N ASN A 14 -1.61 -5.44 -5.97
CA ASN A 14 -1.09 -6.78 -6.25
C ASN A 14 0.45 -6.81 -6.09
N GLU A 15 1.05 -7.99 -6.24
CA GLU A 15 2.47 -8.25 -6.03
C GLU A 15 3.36 -7.97 -7.25
N GLU A 16 2.78 -7.56 -8.38
CA GLU A 16 3.44 -7.47 -9.70
C GLU A 16 4.74 -6.63 -9.66
N GLY A 17 4.76 -5.55 -8.85
CA GLY A 17 5.97 -4.73 -8.65
C GLY A 17 6.93 -5.23 -7.56
N THR A 18 6.49 -6.13 -6.69
CA THR A 18 7.32 -6.71 -5.62
C THR A 18 8.08 -7.93 -6.11
N GLU A 19 7.52 -8.70 -7.05
CA GLU A 19 8.19 -9.86 -7.65
C GLU A 19 9.56 -9.48 -8.26
N ALA A 20 9.63 -8.34 -8.95
CA ALA A 20 10.88 -7.82 -9.53
C ALA A 20 11.89 -7.30 -8.47
N ALA A 21 11.41 -6.87 -7.30
CA ALA A 21 12.24 -6.34 -6.21
C ALA A 21 12.69 -7.43 -5.21
N ALA A 22 12.03 -8.59 -5.21
CA ALA A 22 12.38 -9.76 -4.42
C ALA A 22 13.61 -10.50 -4.99
N MET A 23 14.72 -9.79 -5.20
CA MET A 23 16.01 -10.46 -5.42
C MET A 23 16.55 -10.94 -4.08
N THR A 24 16.66 -12.26 -3.94
CA THR A 24 17.23 -12.90 -2.75
C THR A 24 18.70 -12.47 -2.60
N HIS A 25 19.00 -11.62 -1.63
CA HIS A 25 20.37 -11.37 -1.20
C HIS A 25 20.90 -12.62 -0.48
N ILE A 26 21.71 -13.42 -1.17
CA ILE A 26 22.43 -14.54 -0.55
C ILE A 26 23.54 -13.95 0.33
N GLY A 27 23.34 -13.96 1.64
CA GLY A 27 24.28 -13.45 2.63
C GLY A 27 23.99 -14.01 4.03
N PHE A 28 24.85 -13.71 5.00
CA PHE A 28 24.64 -14.10 6.39
C PHE A 28 23.33 -13.51 6.91
N MET A 29 22.32 -14.36 7.08
CA MET A 29 21.05 -13.99 7.71
C MET A 29 21.22 -14.06 9.23
N PRO A 30 20.97 -12.98 9.98
CA PRO A 30 21.04 -13.02 11.43
C PRO A 30 20.06 -14.07 11.96
N LEU A 31 20.51 -14.91 12.89
CA LEU A 31 19.70 -15.94 13.54
C LEU A 31 18.72 -15.34 14.58
N SER A 32 18.79 -14.03 14.83
CA SER A 32 17.87 -13.31 15.71
C SER A 32 16.51 -13.09 15.05
N THR A 33 15.52 -12.70 15.84
CA THR A 33 14.18 -12.38 15.32
C THR A 33 14.25 -11.24 14.32
N GLN A 34 13.94 -11.54 13.06
CA GLN A 34 13.83 -10.54 12.01
C GLN A 34 12.53 -9.74 12.19
N THR A 35 12.62 -8.42 12.07
CA THR A 35 11.44 -7.55 12.14
C THR A 35 10.52 -7.85 10.96
N ARG A 36 9.31 -8.32 11.25
CA ARG A 36 8.26 -8.53 10.26
C ARG A 36 7.27 -7.38 10.31
N PHE A 37 6.96 -6.81 9.16
CA PHE A 37 5.84 -5.89 9.01
C PHE A 37 4.62 -6.70 8.58
N ILE A 38 3.67 -6.90 9.49
CA ILE A 38 2.47 -7.70 9.28
C ILE A 38 1.27 -6.77 9.29
N VAL A 39 0.50 -6.78 8.19
CA VAL A 39 -0.71 -5.96 8.00
C VAL A 39 -1.93 -6.86 7.98
N ASP A 40 -2.24 -7.48 9.12
CA ASP A 40 -3.30 -8.49 9.29
C ASP A 40 -4.53 -7.98 10.05
N ARG A 41 -4.65 -6.65 10.20
CA ARG A 41 -5.71 -5.96 10.93
C ARG A 41 -6.00 -4.60 10.29
N PRO A 42 -7.12 -3.94 10.60
CA PRO A 42 -7.51 -2.69 9.94
C PRO A 42 -6.38 -1.65 9.91
N PHE A 43 -6.14 -1.07 8.73
CA PHE A 43 -5.00 -0.18 8.48
C PHE A 43 -5.39 1.00 7.61
N LEU A 44 -4.54 2.03 7.64
CA LEU A 44 -4.62 3.20 6.77
C LEU A 44 -3.52 3.12 5.72
N PHE A 45 -3.78 3.68 4.55
CA PHE A 45 -2.76 3.86 3.51
C PHE A 45 -2.82 5.26 2.92
N LEU A 46 -1.67 5.75 2.48
CA LEU A 46 -1.51 7.00 1.75
C LEU A 46 -0.62 6.72 0.54
N ILE A 47 -1.05 7.18 -0.63
CA ILE A 47 -0.23 7.23 -1.84
C ILE A 47 0.09 8.69 -2.07
N TYR A 48 1.38 9.04 -2.04
CA TYR A 48 1.83 10.40 -2.25
C TYR A 48 2.87 10.47 -3.37
N GLU A 49 2.88 11.58 -4.08
CA GLU A 49 3.89 11.88 -5.09
C GLU A 49 5.10 12.52 -4.39
N HIS A 50 6.27 11.90 -4.51
CA HIS A 50 7.43 12.22 -3.68
C HIS A 50 8.02 13.61 -3.96
N ARG A 51 7.98 14.09 -5.21
CA ARG A 51 8.63 15.36 -5.58
C ARG A 51 7.88 16.59 -5.06
N THR A 52 6.56 16.52 -5.02
CA THR A 52 5.65 17.60 -4.61
C THR A 52 5.11 17.41 -3.20
N GLY A 53 5.20 16.20 -2.65
CA GLY A 53 4.58 15.82 -1.38
C GLY A 53 3.05 15.72 -1.44
N CYS A 54 2.46 15.74 -2.64
CA CYS A 54 1.01 15.72 -2.81
C CYS A 54 0.45 14.34 -2.49
N VAL A 55 -0.61 14.27 -1.68
CA VAL A 55 -1.36 13.03 -1.43
C VAL A 55 -2.30 12.79 -2.60
N VAL A 56 -2.05 11.72 -3.35
CA VAL A 56 -2.83 11.30 -4.52
C VAL A 56 -4.01 10.44 -4.09
N PHE A 57 -3.80 9.54 -3.13
CA PHE A 57 -4.87 8.73 -2.54
C PHE A 57 -4.67 8.58 -1.04
N MET A 58 -5.79 8.45 -0.32
CA MET A 58 -5.81 8.11 1.09
C MET A 58 -7.02 7.21 1.35
N GLY A 59 -6.85 6.20 2.21
CA GLY A 59 -7.94 5.29 2.52
C GLY A 59 -7.72 4.46 3.78
N ARG A 60 -8.78 3.73 4.14
CA ARG A 60 -8.80 2.78 5.25
C ARG A 60 -9.28 1.43 4.73
N VAL A 61 -8.52 0.39 5.04
CA VAL A 61 -8.93 -1.00 4.80
C VAL A 61 -9.37 -1.59 6.12
N VAL A 62 -10.66 -1.94 6.22
CA VAL A 62 -11.23 -2.64 7.37
C VAL A 62 -11.33 -4.13 7.09
N ASN A 63 -11.73 -4.48 5.87
CA ASN A 63 -11.78 -5.86 5.37
C ASN A 63 -11.25 -5.89 3.92
N PRO A 64 -10.12 -6.55 3.64
CA PRO A 64 -9.55 -6.61 2.29
C PRO A 64 -10.38 -7.42 1.30
N SER A 65 -11.33 -8.23 1.77
CA SER A 65 -12.24 -9.02 0.90
C SER A 65 -13.49 -8.25 0.47
N GLN A 66 -13.66 -7.00 0.91
CA GLN A 66 -14.79 -6.15 0.53
C GLN A 66 -14.31 -5.05 -0.41
N SER A 67 -15.00 -4.90 -1.55
CA SER A 67 -14.76 -3.89 -2.58
C SER A 67 -15.76 -2.74 -2.51
#